data_AF-A0A857KNQ9-F1
#
_entry.id   AF-A0A857KNQ9-F1
#
_cell.length_a   1.000
_cell.length_b   1.000
_cell.length_c   1.000
_cell.angle_alpha   90.00
_cell.angle_beta   90.00
_cell.angle_gamma   90.00
#
_symmetry.space_group_name_H-M   'P 1'
#
loop_
_entity.id
_entity.type
_entity.pdbx_description
1 polymer ?
#
loop_
_entity_poly.entity_id
_entity_poly.type
_entity_poly.pdbx_seq_one_letter_code
_entity_poly.pdbx_strand_id
1 'polypeptide(L)'
;MRLESYHGGRNRERKDKTVDLDELLGIDLANPSHRLARLLADQDEALVDRLVQLRKDKRLSQQDVADAMGVTQSAVARIESGERDPRLSTLRRYAHAVGALIEHSVSSYDHERNLRDERPASRLAAVPAAVRDEQPRAIQQVLA
;
A
#
# COMPACT_ATOMS: atom_id res chain seq x y z
N MET A 1 -32.60 20.30 -38.95
CA MET A 1 -31.58 19.22 -38.92
C MET A 1 -30.55 19.57 -39.98
N ARG A 2 -29.43 20.19 -39.61
CA ARG A 2 -28.16 19.66 -39.07
C ARG A 2 -27.13 19.64 -40.21
N LEU A 3 -26.30 20.69 -40.23
CA LEU A 3 -25.12 20.84 -41.07
C LEU A 3 -24.02 19.90 -40.57
N GLU A 4 -23.38 19.20 -41.50
CA GLU A 4 -22.14 18.47 -41.25
C GLU A 4 -20.94 19.23 -41.85
N SER A 5 -19.92 19.34 -41.00
CA SER A 5 -18.51 19.17 -41.34
C SER A 5 -17.80 20.28 -42.10
N TYR A 6 -16.88 20.96 -41.42
CA TYR A 6 -15.43 20.71 -41.51
C TYR A 6 -14.74 21.87 -40.82
N HIS A 7 -13.98 21.63 -39.74
CA HIS A 7 -12.82 22.47 -39.39
C HIS A 7 -11.84 21.68 -38.50
N GLY A 8 -10.65 21.47 -39.05
CA GLY A 8 -9.40 21.70 -38.32
C GLY A 8 -8.97 20.65 -37.31
N GLY A 9 -8.34 19.58 -37.80
CA GLY A 9 -7.44 18.78 -36.98
C GLY A 9 -6.32 19.65 -36.42
N ARG A 10 -6.14 19.63 -35.10
CA ARG A 10 -4.88 19.98 -34.44
C ARG A 10 -4.42 18.76 -33.67
N ASN A 11 -3.54 18.02 -34.32
CA ASN A 11 -2.71 17.00 -33.73
C ASN A 11 -1.89 17.67 -32.61
N ARG A 12 -2.21 17.35 -31.35
CA ARG A 12 -1.32 17.61 -30.22
C ARG A 12 -0.95 16.24 -29.69
N GLU A 13 0.27 15.82 -30.02
CA GLU A 13 0.98 14.73 -29.38
C GLU A 13 0.75 14.81 -27.88
N ARG A 14 -0.14 13.95 -27.37
CA ARG A 14 -0.19 13.69 -25.93
C ARG A 14 1.04 12.86 -25.66
N LYS A 15 2.13 13.55 -25.28
CA LYS A 15 3.22 12.90 -24.57
C LYS A 15 2.58 12.23 -23.36
N ASP A 16 2.49 10.90 -23.38
CA ASP A 16 2.25 10.09 -22.20
C ASP A 16 3.35 10.41 -21.19
N LYS A 17 3.10 11.46 -20.40
CA LYS A 17 3.58 11.50 -19.04
C LYS A 17 2.62 10.60 -18.31
N THR A 18 2.98 9.32 -18.16
CA THR A 18 2.49 8.56 -17.02
C THR A 18 2.91 9.37 -15.81
N VAL A 19 1.99 10.22 -15.33
CA VAL A 19 2.14 10.83 -14.02
C VAL A 19 2.22 9.63 -13.10
N ASP A 20 3.35 9.50 -12.42
CA ASP A 20 3.51 8.49 -11.40
C ASP A 20 2.31 8.63 -10.46
N LEU A 21 1.51 7.57 -10.34
CA LEU A 21 0.27 7.60 -9.58
C LEU A 21 0.57 8.05 -8.14
N ASP A 22 1.77 7.74 -7.67
CA ASP A 22 2.30 8.11 -6.36
C ASP A 22 2.60 9.63 -6.26
N GLU A 23 3.11 10.25 -7.32
CA GLU A 23 3.32 11.71 -7.43
C GLU A 23 1.97 12.45 -7.51
N LEU A 24 0.98 11.87 -8.22
CA LEU A 24 -0.36 12.46 -8.37
C LEU A 24 -1.18 12.43 -7.07
N LEU A 25 -1.01 11.39 -6.27
CA LEU A 25 -1.71 11.22 -4.99
C LEU A 25 -1.02 11.94 -3.81
N GLY A 26 0.17 12.52 -4.03
CA GLY A 26 0.95 13.16 -2.97
C GLY A 26 1.44 12.17 -1.91
N ILE A 27 1.55 10.89 -2.27
CA ILE A 27 2.01 9.82 -1.38
C ILE A 27 3.53 9.79 -1.44
N ASP A 28 4.18 10.33 -0.41
CA ASP A 28 5.62 10.17 -0.27
C ASP A 28 5.94 8.69 0.07
N LEU A 29 6.39 7.92 -0.92
CA LEU A 29 6.84 6.54 -0.77
C LEU A 29 8.05 6.42 0.18
N ALA A 30 8.77 7.51 0.46
CA ALA A 30 9.85 7.54 1.43
C ALA A 30 9.38 7.74 2.87
N ASN A 31 8.09 8.03 3.10
CA ASN A 31 7.54 8.19 4.45
C ASN A 31 7.49 6.83 5.19
N PRO A 32 8.17 6.71 6.36
CA PRO A 32 8.15 5.49 7.17
C PRO A 32 6.74 4.97 7.51
N SER A 33 5.79 5.88 7.72
CA SER A 33 4.41 5.53 8.05
C SER A 33 3.69 4.84 6.88
N HIS A 34 4.05 5.15 5.62
CA HIS A 34 3.53 4.45 4.44
C HIS A 34 4.14 3.05 4.28
N ARG A 35 5.39 2.85 4.71
CA ARG A 35 6.04 1.53 4.66
C ARG A 35 5.43 0.55 5.66
N LEU A 36 5.24 0.94 6.91
CA LEU A 36 4.59 0.07 7.90
C LEU A 36 3.15 -0.24 7.49
N ALA A 37 2.39 0.75 6.99
CA ALA A 37 1.04 0.53 6.50
C ALA A 37 1.00 -0.53 5.37
N ARG A 38 1.95 -0.47 4.43
CA ARG A 38 2.05 -1.47 3.35
C ARG A 38 2.43 -2.86 3.88
N LEU A 39 3.42 -2.94 4.77
CA LEU A 39 3.81 -4.21 5.39
C LEU A 39 2.64 -4.87 6.14
N LEU A 40 1.84 -4.09 6.86
CA LEU A 40 0.66 -4.60 7.56
C LEU A 40 -0.40 -5.11 6.58
N ALA A 41 -0.66 -4.38 5.49
CA ALA A 41 -1.57 -4.84 4.44
C ALA A 41 -1.07 -6.13 3.76
N ASP A 42 0.23 -6.22 3.47
CA ASP A 42 0.85 -7.41 2.89
C ASP A 42 0.74 -8.63 3.84
N GLN A 43 0.81 -8.42 5.16
CA GLN A 43 0.60 -9.48 6.15
C GLN A 43 -0.86 -9.97 6.18
N ASP A 44 -1.82 -9.06 6.06
CA ASP A 44 -3.23 -9.41 5.99
C ASP A 44 -3.55 -10.19 4.70
N GLU A 45 -2.97 -9.80 3.56
CA GLU A 45 -3.10 -10.52 2.29
C GLU A 45 -2.45 -11.92 2.38
N ALA A 46 -1.24 -12.00 2.93
CA ALA A 46 -0.55 -13.28 3.13
C ALA A 46 -1.33 -14.26 4.02
N LEU A 47 -2.06 -13.76 5.02
CA LEU A 47 -2.93 -14.58 5.86
C LEU A 47 -4.07 -15.20 5.04
N VAL A 48 -4.73 -14.41 4.18
CA VAL A 48 -5.80 -14.88 3.29
C VAL A 48 -5.25 -15.89 2.28
N ASP A 49 -4.13 -15.57 1.63
CA ASP A 49 -3.47 -16.44 0.67
C ASP A 49 -3.12 -17.79 1.27
N ARG A 50 -2.64 -17.80 2.52
CA ARG A 50 -2.33 -19.05 3.21
C ARG A 50 -3.56 -19.92 3.44
N LEU A 51 -4.70 -19.33 3.78
CA LEU A 51 -5.98 -20.05 3.91
C LEU A 51 -6.44 -20.61 2.56
N VAL A 52 -6.34 -19.83 1.49
CA VAL A 52 -6.69 -20.25 0.12
C VAL A 52 -5.78 -21.38 -0.35
N GLN A 53 -4.48 -21.31 -0.05
CA GLN A 53 -3.54 -22.37 -0.39
C GLN A 53 -3.90 -23.67 0.35
N LEU A 54 -4.19 -23.62 1.65
CA LEU A 54 -4.62 -24.80 2.41
C LEU A 54 -5.92 -25.40 1.88
N ARG A 55 -6.88 -24.56 1.45
CA ARG A 55 -8.09 -25.03 0.75
C ARG A 55 -7.72 -25.85 -0.49
N LYS A 56 -6.86 -25.29 -1.35
CA LYS A 56 -6.41 -25.93 -2.59
C LYS A 56 -5.64 -27.23 -2.32
N ASP A 57 -4.75 -27.23 -1.33
CA ASP A 57 -3.97 -28.42 -0.93
C ASP A 57 -4.88 -29.56 -0.48
N LYS A 58 -5.98 -29.23 0.21
CA LYS A 58 -7.02 -30.18 0.62
C LYS A 58 -8.04 -30.51 -0.48
N ARG A 59 -7.87 -29.96 -1.70
CA ARG A 59 -8.75 -30.14 -2.87
C ARG A 59 -10.20 -29.75 -2.62
N LEU A 60 -10.44 -28.82 -1.69
CA LEU A 60 -11.76 -28.26 -1.43
C LEU A 60 -12.09 -27.22 -2.50
N SER A 61 -13.29 -27.24 -3.04
CA SER A 61 -13.81 -26.17 -3.87
C SER A 61 -14.22 -24.96 -3.02
N GLN A 62 -14.44 -23.80 -3.66
CA GLN A 62 -15.02 -22.66 -2.96
C GLN A 62 -16.44 -22.95 -2.46
N GLN A 63 -17.19 -23.83 -3.12
CA GLN A 63 -18.52 -24.25 -2.69
C GLN A 63 -18.45 -25.10 -1.41
N ASP A 64 -17.49 -26.03 -1.32
CA ASP A 64 -17.32 -26.86 -0.12
C ASP A 64 -17.05 -26.00 1.13
N VAL A 65 -16.20 -24.97 0.98
CA VAL A 65 -15.93 -24.02 2.05
C VAL A 65 -17.17 -23.17 2.37
N ALA A 66 -17.92 -22.76 1.35
CA ALA A 66 -19.14 -21.98 1.53
C ALA A 66 -20.20 -22.76 2.32
N ASP A 67 -20.38 -24.04 2.00
CA ASP A 67 -21.31 -24.94 2.68
C ASP A 67 -20.91 -25.14 4.15
N ALA A 68 -19.61 -25.38 4.41
CA ALA A 68 -19.07 -25.50 5.77
C ALA A 68 -19.19 -24.20 6.59
N MET A 69 -19.14 -23.03 5.93
CA MET A 69 -19.28 -21.72 6.56
C MET A 69 -20.74 -21.23 6.67
N GLY A 70 -21.69 -21.88 5.99
CA GLY A 70 -23.07 -21.43 5.89
C GLY A 70 -23.25 -20.12 5.12
N VAL A 71 -22.47 -19.91 4.05
CA VAL A 71 -22.51 -18.70 3.20
C VAL A 71 -22.61 -19.07 1.72
N THR A 72 -22.71 -18.08 0.83
CA THR A 72 -22.70 -18.34 -0.62
C THR A 72 -21.28 -18.56 -1.15
N GLN A 73 -21.14 -19.32 -2.24
CA GLN A 73 -19.84 -19.44 -2.93
C GLN A 73 -19.30 -18.08 -3.40
N SER A 74 -20.17 -17.16 -3.83
CA SER A 74 -19.77 -15.80 -4.17
C SER A 74 -19.23 -15.00 -2.98
N ALA A 75 -19.69 -15.29 -1.76
CA ALA A 75 -19.12 -14.69 -0.55
C ALA A 75 -17.71 -15.23 -0.28
N VAL A 76 -17.48 -16.53 -0.49
CA VAL A 76 -16.14 -17.13 -0.44
C VAL A 76 -15.23 -16.53 -1.51
N ALA A 77 -15.69 -16.44 -2.76
CA ALA A 77 -14.90 -15.86 -3.86
C ALA A 77 -14.45 -14.42 -3.56
N ARG A 78 -15.30 -13.59 -2.95
CA ARG A 78 -14.94 -12.22 -2.53
C ARG A 78 -13.92 -12.18 -1.39
N ILE A 79 -13.91 -13.18 -0.52
CA ILE A 79 -12.88 -13.32 0.52
C ILE A 79 -11.55 -13.67 -0.16
N GLU A 80 -11.55 -14.63 -1.07
CA GLU A 80 -10.34 -15.12 -1.73
C GLU A 80 -9.74 -14.13 -2.75
N SER A 81 -10.54 -13.20 -3.29
CA SER A 81 -10.07 -12.21 -4.27
C SER A 81 -9.45 -10.96 -3.64
N GLY A 82 -9.50 -10.82 -2.32
CA GLY A 82 -9.06 -9.59 -1.64
C GLY A 82 -9.94 -8.35 -1.93
N GLU A 83 -11.11 -8.52 -2.57
CA GLU A 83 -12.01 -7.40 -2.91
C GLU A 83 -12.57 -6.69 -1.66
N ARG A 84 -12.51 -7.33 -0.49
CA ARG A 84 -12.89 -6.74 0.79
C ARG A 84 -11.92 -7.14 1.88
N ASP A 85 -11.71 -6.24 2.83
CA ASP A 85 -11.09 -6.53 4.12
C ASP A 85 -12.01 -7.42 4.97
N PRO A 86 -11.71 -8.73 5.13
CA PRO A 86 -12.56 -9.65 5.85
C PRO A 86 -12.32 -9.52 7.36
N ARG A 87 -13.40 -9.38 8.13
CA ARG A 87 -13.31 -9.42 9.60
C ARG A 87 -12.60 -10.69 10.09
N LEU A 88 -11.83 -10.59 11.18
CA LEU A 88 -11.19 -11.74 11.83
C LEU A 88 -12.17 -12.88 12.19
N SER A 89 -13.44 -12.58 12.49
CA SER A 89 -14.48 -13.61 12.68
C SER A 89 -14.74 -14.45 11.42
N THR A 90 -14.65 -13.83 10.25
CA THR A 90 -14.83 -14.49 8.96
C THR A 90 -13.63 -15.38 8.64
N LEU A 91 -12.41 -14.86 8.86
CA LEU A 91 -11.18 -15.64 8.68
C LEU A 91 -11.12 -16.87 9.61
N ARG A 92 -11.58 -16.73 10.87
CA ARG A 92 -11.68 -17.87 11.80
C ARG A 92 -12.68 -18.94 11.33
N ARG A 93 -13.84 -18.54 10.77
CA ARG A 93 -14.80 -19.49 10.18
C ARG A 93 -14.22 -20.19 8.95
N TYR A 94 -13.51 -19.45 8.11
CA TYR A 94 -12.81 -20.02 6.94
C TYR A 94 -11.75 -21.02 7.41
N ALA A 95 -10.90 -20.64 8.36
CA ALA A 95 -9.88 -21.50 8.95
C ALA A 95 -10.48 -22.80 9.52
N HIS A 96 -11.60 -22.69 10.25
CA HIS A 96 -12.34 -23.85 10.72
C HIS A 96 -12.80 -24.75 9.55
N ALA A 97 -13.41 -24.17 8.51
CA ALA A 97 -13.89 -24.91 7.34
C ALA A 97 -12.76 -25.66 6.59
N VAL A 98 -11.57 -25.07 6.53
CA VAL A 98 -10.41 -25.71 5.87
C VAL A 98 -9.49 -26.44 6.84
N GLY A 99 -9.83 -26.55 8.14
CA GLY A 99 -9.00 -27.17 9.17
C GLY A 99 -7.60 -26.56 9.29
N ALA A 100 -7.54 -25.23 9.40
CA ALA A 100 -6.35 -24.43 9.64
C ALA A 100 -6.37 -23.83 11.06
N LEU A 101 -5.18 -23.57 11.61
CA LEU A 101 -4.99 -22.83 12.85
C LEU A 101 -4.45 -21.44 12.51
N ILE A 102 -5.08 -20.40 13.04
CA ILE A 102 -4.58 -19.02 12.96
C ILE A 102 -3.94 -18.69 14.31
N GLU A 103 -2.67 -18.29 14.28
CA GLU A 103 -1.94 -17.78 15.43
C GLU A 103 -1.65 -16.29 15.23
N HIS A 104 -1.68 -15.52 16.31
CA HIS A 104 -1.39 -14.09 16.28
C HIS A 104 -0.12 -13.82 17.10
N SER A 105 0.79 -13.05 16.51
CA SER A 105 1.97 -12.51 17.20
C SER A 105 2.05 -11.00 16.96
N VAL A 106 2.60 -10.28 17.94
CA VAL A 106 2.77 -8.83 17.87
C VAL A 106 4.18 -8.51 18.34
N SER A 107 4.91 -7.73 17.55
CA SER A 107 6.28 -7.27 17.84
C SER A 107 6.41 -5.78 17.56
N SER A 108 7.33 -5.11 18.24
CA SER A 108 7.65 -3.70 17.97
C SER A 108 8.25 -3.53 16.57
N TYR A 109 7.84 -2.48 15.85
CA TYR A 109 8.44 -2.07 14.58
C TYR A 109 9.27 -0.78 14.77
N ASP A 110 10.60 -0.91 14.71
CA ASP A 110 11.54 0.21 14.83
C ASP A 110 11.62 0.98 13.50
N HIS A 111 10.99 2.15 13.45
CA HIS A 111 10.96 2.97 12.25
C HIS A 111 12.35 3.55 11.91
N GLU A 112 13.15 3.90 12.92
CA GLU A 112 14.44 4.58 12.72
C GLU A 112 15.53 3.65 12.22
N ARG A 113 15.54 2.40 12.69
CA ARG A 113 16.49 1.38 12.24
C ARG A 113 16.21 0.95 10.80
N ASN A 114 14.93 0.73 10.45
CA ASN A 114 14.54 0.33 9.10
C ASN A 114 14.77 1.45 8.05
N LEU A 115 14.74 2.72 8.47
CA LEU A 115 15.14 3.87 7.64
C LEU A 115 16.63 3.89 7.26
N ARG A 116 17.51 3.26 8.06
CA ARG A 116 18.97 3.30 7.86
C ARG A 116 19.45 2.19 6.93
N ASP A 117 18.86 1.00 7.04
CA ASP A 117 19.26 -0.18 6.28
C ASP A 117 18.86 -0.13 4.79
N GLU A 118 17.87 0.70 4.43
CA GLU A 118 17.32 0.79 3.07
C GLU A 118 17.81 1.97 2.23
N ARG A 119 18.81 2.75 2.70
CA ARG A 119 19.40 3.76 1.81
C ARG A 119 20.13 3.05 0.66
N PRO A 120 19.71 3.21 -0.62
CA PRO A 120 20.58 2.79 -1.71
C PRO A 120 21.90 3.55 -1.55
N ALA A 121 23.01 2.84 -1.76
CA ALA A 121 24.38 3.37 -1.68
C ALA A 121 24.65 4.61 -2.58
N SER A 122 23.65 5.11 -3.30
CA SER A 122 23.74 6.22 -4.24
C SER A 122 23.38 7.61 -3.68
N ARG A 123 23.00 7.76 -2.40
CA ARG A 123 22.71 9.10 -1.81
C ARG A 123 23.74 9.63 -0.81
N LEU A 124 24.86 8.92 -0.60
CA LEU A 124 26.05 9.46 0.06
C LEU A 124 26.98 10.12 -0.96
N ALA A 125 26.44 11.08 -1.72
CA ALA A 125 27.25 12.06 -2.42
C ALA A 125 26.66 13.44 -2.13
N ALA A 126 27.43 14.22 -1.36
CA ALA A 126 27.30 15.65 -1.10
C ALA A 126 26.11 16.15 -0.26
N VAL A 127 26.30 16.15 1.06
CA VAL A 127 25.99 17.36 1.85
C VAL A 127 27.32 18.08 2.05
N PRO A 128 27.58 19.24 1.41
CA PRO A 128 28.79 19.99 1.70
C PRO A 128 28.71 20.53 3.13
N ALA A 129 29.74 20.20 3.91
CA ALA A 129 29.97 20.74 5.24
C ALA A 129 30.39 22.21 5.15
N ALA A 130 29.43 23.14 5.01
CA ALA A 130 29.67 24.56 5.21
C ALA A 130 28.35 25.34 5.38
N VAL A 131 27.87 25.44 6.61
CA VAL A 131 27.23 26.66 7.10
C VAL A 131 27.84 26.93 8.47
N ARG A 132 29.04 27.52 8.46
CA ARG A 132 29.63 28.19 9.63
C ARG A 132 29.42 29.68 9.46
N ASP A 133 28.94 30.28 10.53
CA ASP A 133 29.05 31.70 10.90
C ASP A 133 28.53 32.75 9.94
N GLU A 134 27.27 33.17 10.14
CA GLU A 134 26.95 34.60 10.16
C GLU A 134 26.02 34.89 11.35
N GLN A 135 26.54 35.59 12.36
CA GLN A 135 25.75 36.13 13.47
C GLN A 135 24.74 37.16 12.93
N PRO A 136 23.48 37.17 13.40
CA PRO A 136 22.57 38.26 13.09
C PRO A 136 23.00 39.52 13.84
N ARG A 137 23.52 40.52 13.14
CA ARG A 137 23.68 41.87 13.72
C ARG A 137 22.30 42.47 13.97
N ALA A 138 22.05 42.75 15.24
CA ALA A 138 20.86 43.40 15.75
C ALA A 138 20.58 44.73 15.04
N ILE A 139 19.35 44.92 14.58
CA ILE A 139 18.78 46.24 14.31
C ILE A 139 18.17 46.71 15.65
N GLN A 140 18.81 47.68 16.31
CA GLN A 140 18.23 48.45 17.41
C GLN A 140 18.33 49.95 17.12
N GLN A 141 17.14 50.58 17.03
CA GLN A 141 16.71 51.92 17.51
C GLN A 141 17.45 53.16 16.94
N VAL A 142 16.81 54.09 16.23
CA VAL A 142 15.80 55.13 16.62
C VAL A 142 16.34 56.16 17.64
N LEU A 143 16.22 57.45 17.26
CA LEU A 143 16.34 58.71 18.03
C LEU A 143 17.75 59.31 18.27
N ALA A 144 18.11 60.32 17.47
CA ALA A 144 18.16 61.75 17.86
C ALA A 144 18.58 62.61 16.65
#